data_AF-A0A350QQC5-F1
#
_entry.id   AF-A0A350QQC5-F1
#
_cell.length_a   1.000
_cell.length_b   1.000
_cell.length_c   1.000
_cell.angle_alpha   90.00
_cell.angle_beta   90.00
_cell.angle_gamma   90.00
#
_symmetry.space_group_name_H-M   'P 1'
#
loop_
_entity.id
_entity.type
_entity.pdbx_description
1 polymer ?
#
loop_
_entity_poly.entity_id
_entity_poly.type
_entity_poly.pdbx_seq_one_letter_code
_entity_poly.pdbx_strand_id
1 'polypeptide(L)'
;IANYKTMISSARRRAIMLAGEGEPVPAVPRISDLAHFHGSAIGKLELDMMGTHQMSESQVLDAILAAAISHVFEEYVDEHGLAEISEIFAQGVRVEVGDLLPSSHYAELLKQVPPAWEKAFEVNAAEDHAVRASCVEFVLAGLWATDRISRGVRHGQVSYVV
;
A
#
# COMPACT_ATOMS: atom_id res chain seq x y z
N ILE A 1 -8.13 11.62 -13.36
CA ILE A 1 -9.50 11.16 -13.00
C ILE A 1 -9.69 9.65 -13.14
N ALA A 2 -9.24 8.99 -14.22
CA ALA A 2 -9.47 7.56 -14.43
C ALA A 2 -8.95 6.68 -13.26
N ASN A 3 -7.67 6.85 -12.87
CA ASN A 3 -7.06 6.07 -11.79
C ASN A 3 -7.80 6.24 -10.45
N TYR A 4 -8.23 7.45 -10.12
CA TYR A 4 -9.05 7.71 -8.94
C TYR A 4 -10.37 6.93 -8.97
N LYS A 5 -11.10 6.95 -10.09
CA LYS A 5 -12.34 6.17 -10.24
C LYS A 5 -12.08 4.66 -10.14
N THR A 6 -10.96 4.18 -10.71
CA THR A 6 -10.53 2.78 -10.58
C THR A 6 -10.32 2.42 -9.12
N MET A 7 -9.54 3.21 -8.36
CA MET A 7 -9.30 3.00 -6.93
C MET A 7 -10.60 2.94 -6.11
N ILE A 8 -11.51 3.90 -6.31
CA ILE A 8 -12.81 3.90 -5.62
C ILE A 8 -13.64 2.66 -5.99
N SER A 9 -13.56 2.21 -7.24
CA SER A 9 -14.28 1.00 -7.69
C SER A 9 -13.68 -0.27 -7.09
N SER A 10 -12.35 -0.37 -7.00
CA SER A 10 -11.64 -1.44 -6.30
C SER A 10 -12.05 -1.50 -4.83
N ALA A 11 -12.00 -0.37 -4.12
CA ALA A 11 -12.36 -0.29 -2.70
C ALA A 11 -13.81 -0.74 -2.44
N ARG A 12 -14.75 -0.31 -3.30
CA ARG A 12 -16.16 -0.75 -3.22
C ARG A 12 -16.31 -2.23 -3.50
N ARG A 13 -15.62 -2.76 -4.50
CA ARG A 13 -15.63 -4.19 -4.82
C ARG A 13 -15.12 -5.00 -3.63
N ARG A 14 -14.00 -4.60 -3.03
CA ARG A 14 -13.44 -5.22 -1.82
C ARG A 14 -14.45 -5.23 -0.67
N ALA A 15 -15.08 -4.11 -0.37
CA ALA A 15 -16.09 -4.04 0.70
C ALA A 15 -17.28 -4.98 0.45
N ILE A 16 -17.70 -5.14 -0.82
CA ILE A 16 -18.76 -6.10 -1.18
C ILE A 16 -18.27 -7.55 -1.01
N MET A 17 -17.06 -7.88 -1.48
CA MET A 17 -16.53 -9.24 -1.40
C MET A 17 -16.32 -9.69 0.05
N LEU A 18 -15.87 -8.79 0.92
CA LEU A 18 -15.55 -9.06 2.32
C LEU A 18 -16.70 -8.70 3.28
N ALA A 19 -17.90 -8.39 2.77
CA ALA A 19 -19.05 -8.01 3.60
C ALA A 19 -19.41 -9.09 4.63
N GLY A 20 -19.30 -10.38 4.24
CA GLY A 20 -19.53 -11.52 5.13
C GLY A 20 -18.48 -11.69 6.23
N GLU A 21 -17.31 -11.04 6.09
CA GLU A 21 -16.20 -11.06 7.05
C GLU A 21 -16.15 -9.78 7.90
N GLY A 22 -17.18 -8.91 7.79
CA GLY A 22 -17.31 -7.71 8.60
C GLY A 22 -16.53 -6.49 8.06
N GLU A 23 -16.19 -6.47 6.77
CA GLU A 23 -15.56 -5.30 6.15
C GLU A 23 -16.49 -4.07 6.19
N PRO A 24 -16.01 -2.90 6.67
CA PRO A 24 -16.87 -1.73 6.87
C PRO A 24 -17.44 -1.11 5.57
N VAL A 25 -18.61 -0.49 5.71
CA VAL A 25 -19.25 0.36 4.69
C VAL A 25 -19.61 1.70 5.34
N PRO A 26 -19.22 2.87 4.78
CA PRO A 26 -18.59 3.07 3.47
C PRO A 26 -17.15 2.54 3.38
N ALA A 27 -16.78 2.06 2.19
CA ALA A 27 -15.43 1.54 1.95
C ALA A 27 -14.38 2.66 2.00
N VAL A 28 -13.30 2.43 2.76
CA VAL A 28 -12.12 3.32 2.81
C VAL A 28 -11.06 2.81 1.83
N PRO A 29 -10.61 3.60 0.84
CA PRO A 29 -9.56 3.20 -0.09
C PRO A 29 -8.23 2.90 0.62
N ARG A 30 -7.52 1.87 0.17
CA ARG A 30 -6.19 1.47 0.64
C ARG A 30 -5.19 1.37 -0.51
N ILE A 31 -3.90 1.16 -0.23
CA ILE A 31 -2.88 0.98 -1.28
C ILE A 31 -3.17 -0.23 -2.16
N SER A 32 -3.71 -1.30 -1.59
CA SER A 32 -4.14 -2.48 -2.36
C SER A 32 -5.20 -2.15 -3.41
N ASP A 33 -6.04 -1.13 -3.17
CA ASP A 33 -7.07 -0.71 -4.12
C ASP A 33 -6.48 0.01 -5.35
N LEU A 34 -5.22 0.48 -5.26
CA LEU A 34 -4.46 1.03 -6.38
C LEU A 34 -3.83 -0.04 -7.27
N ALA A 35 -3.74 -1.30 -6.86
CA ALA A 35 -3.09 -2.36 -7.66
C ALA A 35 -3.69 -2.51 -9.08
N HIS A 36 -4.95 -2.13 -9.26
CA HIS A 36 -5.66 -2.20 -10.55
C HIS A 36 -5.50 -0.95 -11.44
N PHE A 37 -4.72 0.06 -11.02
CA PHE A 37 -4.62 1.33 -11.77
C PHE A 37 -4.03 1.17 -13.17
N HIS A 38 -3.16 0.16 -13.38
CA HIS A 38 -2.59 -0.22 -14.68
C HIS A 38 -3.65 -0.31 -15.77
N GLY A 39 -4.77 -0.97 -15.50
CA GLY A 39 -5.86 -1.15 -16.48
C GLY A 39 -6.50 0.17 -16.93
N SER A 40 -6.32 1.25 -16.16
CA SER A 40 -6.77 2.59 -16.52
C SER A 40 -5.66 3.53 -16.99
N ALA A 41 -4.40 3.10 -16.94
CA ALA A 41 -3.23 3.93 -17.20
C ALA A 41 -2.42 3.49 -18.44
N ILE A 42 -2.46 2.20 -18.79
CA ILE A 42 -1.80 1.67 -20.00
C ILE A 42 -2.34 2.37 -21.26
N GLY A 43 -1.43 2.67 -22.19
CA GLY A 43 -1.69 3.37 -23.45
C GLY A 43 -1.92 4.87 -23.28
N LYS A 44 -1.66 5.43 -22.09
CA LYS A 44 -1.78 6.88 -21.82
C LYS A 44 -0.43 7.55 -21.58
N LEU A 45 0.65 6.78 -21.53
CA LEU A 45 2.01 7.30 -21.41
C LEU A 45 2.67 7.31 -22.78
N GLU A 46 3.23 8.46 -23.14
CA GLU A 46 4.17 8.58 -24.25
C GLU A 46 5.57 8.28 -23.68
N LEU A 47 6.15 7.14 -24.05
CA LEU A 47 7.51 6.78 -23.64
C LEU A 47 8.49 7.23 -24.70
N ASP A 48 9.46 8.05 -24.29
CA ASP A 48 10.60 8.34 -25.16
C ASP A 48 11.55 7.14 -25.16
N MET A 49 11.59 6.44 -26.30
CA MET A 49 12.31 5.19 -26.49
C MET A 49 13.83 5.40 -26.70
N MET A 50 14.35 6.62 -26.53
CA MET A 50 15.75 6.99 -26.83
C MET A 50 16.77 6.68 -25.71
N GLY A 51 16.58 5.59 -24.95
CA GLY A 51 17.49 5.17 -23.86
C GLY A 51 17.93 3.71 -23.92
N THR A 52 19.13 3.41 -23.42
CA THR A 52 19.71 2.05 -23.31
C THR A 52 19.02 1.15 -22.30
N HIS A 53 18.15 1.70 -21.43
CA HIS A 53 17.29 0.97 -20.50
C HIS A 53 15.82 1.11 -20.93
N GLN A 54 15.36 0.26 -21.85
CA GLN A 54 13.95 0.21 -22.23
C GLN A 54 13.14 -0.45 -21.11
N MET A 55 12.57 0.38 -20.24
CA MET A 55 11.50 -0.07 -19.34
C MET A 55 10.22 -0.28 -20.15
N SER A 56 9.49 -1.35 -19.86
CA SER A 56 8.13 -1.50 -20.39
C SER A 56 7.20 -0.44 -19.76
N GLU A 57 6.10 -0.10 -20.43
CA GLU A 57 5.12 0.86 -19.91
C GLU A 57 4.60 0.47 -18.52
N SER A 58 4.42 -0.83 -18.28
CA SER A 58 4.04 -1.33 -16.95
C SER A 58 5.11 -1.04 -15.90
N GLN A 59 6.39 -1.24 -16.20
CA GLN A 59 7.47 -0.91 -15.28
C GLN A 59 7.55 0.60 -15.01
N VAL A 60 7.30 1.44 -16.03
CA VAL A 60 7.25 2.90 -15.86
C VAL A 60 6.08 3.30 -14.95
N LEU A 61 4.91 2.69 -15.15
CA LEU A 61 3.75 2.91 -14.29
C LEU A 61 4.04 2.52 -12.83
N ASP A 62 4.67 1.37 -12.60
CA ASP A 62 5.07 0.95 -11.25
C ASP A 62 6.06 1.92 -10.60
N ALA A 63 7.03 2.43 -11.37
CA ALA A 63 7.98 3.44 -10.89
C ALA A 63 7.29 4.77 -10.55
N ILE A 64 6.32 5.20 -11.37
CA ILE A 64 5.50 6.39 -11.08
C ILE A 64 4.69 6.19 -9.80
N LEU A 65 4.10 5.01 -9.61
CA LEU A 65 3.34 4.72 -8.39
C LEU A 65 4.25 4.74 -7.16
N ALA A 66 5.43 4.11 -7.23
CA ALA A 66 6.41 4.12 -6.15
C ALA A 66 6.86 5.55 -5.81
N ALA A 67 7.20 6.36 -6.81
CA ALA A 67 7.60 7.75 -6.63
C ALA A 67 6.48 8.60 -6.01
N ALA A 68 5.23 8.41 -6.46
CA ALA A 68 4.08 9.10 -5.88
C ALA A 68 3.86 8.72 -4.41
N ILE A 69 4.03 7.44 -4.06
CA ILE A 69 3.95 6.99 -2.67
C ILE A 69 5.09 7.61 -1.85
N SER A 70 6.33 7.59 -2.33
CA SER A 70 7.48 8.17 -1.62
C SER A 70 7.26 9.66 -1.32
N HIS A 71 6.88 10.44 -2.32
CA HIS A 71 6.66 11.89 -2.16
C HIS A 71 5.58 12.21 -1.11
N VAL A 72 4.46 11.49 -1.11
CA VAL A 72 3.40 11.71 -0.11
C VAL A 72 3.84 11.16 1.25
N PHE A 73 4.55 10.04 1.29
CA PHE A 73 5.01 9.44 2.54
C PHE A 73 5.97 10.38 3.29
N GLU A 74 6.93 10.97 2.58
CA GLU A 74 7.88 11.94 3.13
C GLU A 74 7.22 13.24 3.63
N GLU A 75 6.04 13.60 3.11
CA GLU A 75 5.29 14.78 3.56
C GLU A 75 4.51 14.52 4.86
N TYR A 76 3.99 13.30 5.05
CA TYR A 76 3.08 12.98 6.15
C TYR A 76 3.70 12.16 7.28
N VAL A 77 4.86 11.54 7.07
CA VAL A 77 5.45 10.57 8.00
C VAL A 77 6.85 11.00 8.41
N ASP A 78 7.08 11.16 9.71
CA ASP A 78 8.38 11.54 10.26
C ASP A 78 9.38 10.37 10.13
N GLU A 79 10.62 10.71 9.75
CA GLU A 79 11.73 9.77 9.64
C GLU A 79 12.08 9.08 10.99
N HIS A 80 11.81 9.74 12.11
CA HIS A 80 12.05 9.19 13.43
C HIS A 80 11.28 7.88 13.65
N GLY A 81 11.97 6.81 14.01
CA GLY A 81 11.36 5.49 14.28
C GLY A 81 11.17 4.61 13.04
N LEU A 82 11.45 5.09 11.81
CA LEU A 82 11.38 4.24 10.62
C LEU A 82 12.46 3.15 10.61
N ALA A 83 13.64 3.44 11.17
CA ALA A 83 14.72 2.46 11.33
C ALA A 83 14.33 1.28 12.24
N GLU A 84 13.60 1.55 13.33
CA GLU A 84 13.11 0.51 14.24
C GLU A 84 12.15 -0.45 13.51
N ILE A 85 11.28 0.08 12.66
CA ILE A 85 10.37 -0.75 11.85
C ILE A 85 11.19 -1.65 10.90
N SER A 86 12.16 -1.09 10.19
CA SER A 86 13.03 -1.84 9.29
C SER A 86 13.79 -2.96 9.99
N GLU A 87 14.30 -2.72 11.19
CA GLU A 87 15.00 -3.73 11.99
C GLU A 87 14.10 -4.92 12.35
N ILE A 88 12.82 -4.69 12.66
CA ILE A 88 11.86 -5.76 12.92
C ILE A 88 11.66 -6.63 11.68
N PHE A 89 11.50 -6.02 10.50
CA PHE A 89 11.41 -6.78 9.25
C PHE A 89 12.71 -7.56 8.94
N ALA A 90 13.88 -6.98 9.26
CA ALA A 90 15.18 -7.64 9.09
C ALA A 90 15.35 -8.90 9.94
N GLN A 91 14.59 -9.05 11.02
CA GLN A 91 14.53 -10.26 11.84
C GLN A 91 13.66 -11.37 11.22
N GLY A 92 13.10 -11.15 10.03
CA GLY A 92 12.30 -12.12 9.28
C GLY A 92 10.80 -12.02 9.52
N VAL A 93 10.32 -10.95 10.17
CA VAL A 93 8.89 -10.67 10.27
C VAL A 93 8.31 -10.42 8.89
N ARG A 94 7.14 -10.99 8.61
CA ARG A 94 6.41 -10.83 7.36
C ARG A 94 5.00 -10.33 7.66
N VAL A 95 4.60 -9.26 6.98
CA VAL A 95 3.24 -8.72 7.07
C VAL A 95 2.58 -8.88 5.71
N GLU A 96 1.42 -9.54 5.69
CA GLU A 96 0.61 -9.72 4.50
C GLU A 96 -0.50 -8.68 4.46
N VAL A 97 -0.64 -8.01 3.32
CA VAL A 97 -1.66 -7.02 3.03
C VAL A 97 -2.33 -7.36 1.70
N GLY A 98 -3.55 -6.88 1.49
CA GLY A 98 -4.22 -7.09 0.21
C GLY A 98 -5.70 -6.75 0.23
N ASP A 99 -6.27 -6.81 -0.97
CA ASP A 99 -7.69 -6.55 -1.20
C ASP A 99 -8.62 -7.68 -0.73
N LEU A 100 -8.07 -8.83 -0.35
CA LEU A 100 -8.78 -9.97 0.25
C LEU A 100 -8.63 -10.02 1.78
N LEU A 101 -8.04 -9.01 2.42
CA LEU A 101 -7.85 -8.96 3.86
C LEU A 101 -8.82 -7.97 4.53
N PRO A 102 -9.72 -8.45 5.43
CA PRO A 102 -10.61 -7.59 6.20
C PRO A 102 -9.86 -6.55 7.04
N SER A 103 -10.42 -5.34 7.16
CA SER A 103 -9.85 -4.20 7.89
C SER A 103 -9.50 -4.56 9.34
N SER A 104 -10.39 -5.31 9.99
CA SER A 104 -10.26 -5.71 11.40
C SER A 104 -9.03 -6.59 11.66
N HIS A 105 -8.52 -7.30 10.65
CA HIS A 105 -7.37 -8.19 10.81
C HIS A 105 -6.03 -7.46 10.92
N TYR A 106 -5.95 -6.20 10.46
CA TYR A 106 -4.71 -5.41 10.53
C TYR A 106 -4.24 -5.20 11.98
N ALA A 107 -5.16 -5.01 12.92
CA ALA A 107 -4.80 -4.84 14.33
C ALA A 107 -4.10 -6.08 14.91
N GLU A 108 -4.49 -7.29 14.48
CA GLU A 108 -3.84 -8.53 14.91
C GLU A 108 -2.48 -8.72 14.23
N LEU A 109 -2.41 -8.50 12.91
CA LEU A 109 -1.18 -8.67 12.14
C LEU A 109 -0.06 -7.75 12.65
N LEU A 110 -0.40 -6.52 13.00
CA LEU A 110 0.58 -5.51 13.38
C LEU A 110 1.03 -5.61 14.85
N LYS A 111 0.51 -6.56 15.64
CA LYS A 111 1.10 -6.90 16.96
C LYS A 111 2.56 -7.35 16.86
N GLN A 112 2.96 -7.88 15.69
CA GLN A 112 4.34 -8.28 15.42
C GLN A 112 5.25 -7.11 15.04
N VAL A 113 4.66 -5.97 14.65
CA VAL A 113 5.37 -4.73 14.31
C VAL A 113 4.68 -3.53 14.96
N PRO A 114 4.62 -3.45 16.31
CA PRO A 114 3.93 -2.35 17.00
C PRO A 114 4.36 -0.95 16.55
N PRO A 115 5.66 -0.67 16.28
CA PRO A 115 6.06 0.66 15.79
C PRO A 115 5.41 1.06 14.47
N ALA A 116 5.11 0.10 13.57
CA ALA A 116 4.41 0.40 12.32
C ALA A 116 2.92 0.71 12.55
N TRP A 117 2.30 0.09 13.55
CA TRP A 117 0.95 0.47 14.00
C TRP A 117 0.96 1.89 14.57
N GLU A 118 1.89 2.22 15.46
CA GLU A 118 1.98 3.55 16.04
C GLU A 118 2.27 4.63 14.97
N LYS A 119 3.18 4.34 14.04
CA LYS A 119 3.53 5.25 12.94
C LYS A 119 2.33 5.59 12.05
N ALA A 120 1.36 4.69 11.90
CA ALA A 120 0.13 4.96 11.14
C ALA A 120 -0.74 6.09 11.75
N PHE A 121 -0.56 6.46 13.03
CA PHE A 121 -1.25 7.61 13.63
C PHE A 121 -0.80 8.96 13.08
N GLU A 122 0.43 9.07 12.57
CA GLU A 122 0.92 10.31 11.94
C GLU A 122 0.15 10.63 10.66
N VAL A 123 -0.34 9.60 9.97
CA VAL A 123 -1.17 9.74 8.76
C VAL A 123 -2.61 10.09 9.15
N ASN A 124 -3.19 9.40 10.11
CA ASN A 124 -4.53 9.68 10.64
C ASN A 124 -4.72 9.06 12.03
N ALA A 125 -5.27 9.85 12.96
CA ALA A 125 -5.50 9.41 14.34
C ALA A 125 -6.84 8.69 14.59
N ALA A 126 -7.61 8.37 13.54
CA ALA A 126 -8.89 7.68 13.68
C ALA A 126 -8.72 6.22 14.16
N GLU A 127 -9.61 5.78 15.05
CA GLU A 127 -9.63 4.41 15.58
C GLU A 127 -10.43 3.42 14.70
N ASP A 128 -11.14 3.92 13.69
CA ASP A 128 -11.91 3.09 12.76
C ASP A 128 -11.01 2.09 12.02
N HIS A 129 -11.38 0.81 12.05
CA HIS A 129 -10.55 -0.27 11.49
C HIS A 129 -10.24 -0.06 10.00
N ALA A 130 -11.17 0.47 9.20
CA ALA A 130 -10.94 0.67 7.77
C ALA A 130 -9.96 1.82 7.51
N VAL A 131 -10.04 2.89 8.30
CA VAL A 131 -9.06 3.98 8.26
C VAL A 131 -7.69 3.48 8.71
N ARG A 132 -7.62 2.73 9.82
CA ARG A 132 -6.37 2.15 10.32
C ARG A 132 -5.71 1.23 9.30
N ALA A 133 -6.47 0.34 8.66
CA ALA A 133 -5.94 -0.53 7.60
C ALA A 133 -5.37 0.27 6.42
N SER A 134 -6.03 1.36 6.02
CA SER A 134 -5.52 2.26 4.97
C SER A 134 -4.20 2.93 5.36
N CYS A 135 -4.12 3.50 6.56
CA CYS A 135 -2.91 4.15 7.06
C CYS A 135 -1.74 3.16 7.21
N VAL A 136 -2.00 1.95 7.71
CA VAL A 136 -0.97 0.91 7.84
C VAL A 136 -0.46 0.47 6.47
N GLU A 137 -1.36 0.20 5.51
CA GLU A 137 -0.93 -0.13 4.14
C GLU A 137 -0.09 0.98 3.51
N PHE A 138 -0.44 2.25 3.77
CA PHE A 138 0.33 3.40 3.29
C PHE A 138 1.72 3.48 3.94
N VAL A 139 1.84 3.28 5.24
CA VAL A 139 3.14 3.25 5.93
C VAL A 139 4.04 2.14 5.39
N LEU A 140 3.52 0.93 5.24
CA LEU A 140 4.28 -0.20 4.67
C LEU A 140 4.68 0.05 3.22
N ALA A 141 3.79 0.64 2.41
CA ALA A 141 4.09 1.01 1.05
C ALA A 141 5.15 2.11 0.96
N GLY A 142 5.13 3.08 1.88
CA GLY A 142 6.13 4.15 1.98
C GLY A 142 7.50 3.64 2.41
N LEU A 143 7.57 2.73 3.39
CA LEU A 143 8.80 2.04 3.74
C LEU A 143 9.38 1.27 2.54
N TRP A 144 8.53 0.60 1.75
CA TRP A 144 8.98 -0.05 0.53
C TRP A 144 9.44 0.95 -0.55
N ALA A 145 8.68 2.02 -0.77
CA ALA A 145 8.99 3.03 -1.79
C ALA A 145 10.26 3.84 -1.46
N THR A 146 10.66 3.88 -0.18
CA THR A 146 11.89 4.52 0.31
C THR A 146 13.02 3.50 0.55
N ASP A 147 12.94 2.32 -0.07
CA ASP A 147 13.97 1.26 -0.03
C ASP A 147 14.33 0.76 1.38
N ARG A 148 13.40 0.87 2.34
CA ARG A 148 13.60 0.43 3.73
C ARG A 148 13.16 -0.99 4.02
N ILE A 149 12.23 -1.53 3.23
CA ILE A 149 11.76 -2.92 3.28
C ILE A 149 11.50 -3.44 1.85
N SER A 150 11.53 -4.75 1.67
CA SER A 150 11.17 -5.41 0.41
C SER A 150 9.69 -5.72 0.31
N ARG A 151 9.20 -5.80 -0.93
CA ARG A 151 7.82 -6.18 -1.24
C ARG A 151 7.80 -7.35 -2.22
N GLY A 152 7.03 -8.38 -1.91
CA GLY A 152 6.71 -9.49 -2.80
C GLY A 152 5.22 -9.53 -3.11
N VAL A 153 4.85 -10.01 -4.30
CA VAL A 153 3.45 -10.27 -4.67
C VAL A 153 3.29 -11.75 -5.00
N ARG A 154 2.33 -12.43 -4.37
CA ARG A 154 1.96 -13.82 -4.67
C ARG A 154 0.44 -13.95 -4.71
N HIS A 155 -0.09 -14.48 -5.81
CA HIS A 155 -1.55 -14.70 -5.99
C HIS A 155 -2.43 -13.46 -5.70
N GLY A 156 -1.93 -12.25 -5.97
CA GLY A 156 -2.65 -10.99 -5.71
C GLY A 156 -2.50 -10.46 -4.28
N GLN A 157 -1.93 -11.23 -3.36
CA GLN A 157 -1.54 -10.75 -2.03
C GLN A 157 -0.16 -10.09 -2.08
N VAL A 158 -0.04 -8.97 -1.38
CA VAL A 158 1.22 -8.24 -1.22
C VAL A 158 1.79 -8.62 0.14
N SER A 159 3.02 -9.11 0.18
CA SER A 159 3.73 -9.39 1.42
C SER A 159 4.95 -8.51 1.53
N TYR A 160 5.10 -7.82 2.65
CA TYR A 160 6.31 -7.07 2.99
C TYR A 160 7.25 -7.95 3.83
N VAL A 161 8.52 -7.95 3.44
CA VAL A 161 9.63 -8.72 4.02
C VAL A 161 10.91 -7.86 3.94
N VAL A 162 12.05 -8.33 4.45
CA VAL A 162 13.36 -7.83 4.00
C VAL A 162 13.80 -8.50 2.72
#